data_AF-A0A0C5C9B9-F1
#
_entry.id   AF-A0A0C5C9B9-F1
#
_cell.length_a   1.000
_cell.length_b   1.000
_cell.length_c   1.000
_cell.angle_alpha   90.00
_cell.angle_beta   90.00
_cell.angle_gamma   90.00
#
_symmetry.space_group_name_H-M   'P 1'
#
loop_
_entity.id
_entity.type
_entity.pdbx_description
1 polymer ?
#
loop_
_entity_poly.entity_id
_entity_poly.type
_entity_poly.pdbx_seq_one_letter_code
_entity_poly.pdbx_strand_id
1 'polypeptide(L)'
;MIGKTTVLAMIFLTVSMTIATNTAMVYAGVICPDDHTANGDGTCTFGYVNGVHEGVASDSGTGSTCTTTRTDYNANSNLFNRATTNTNYPDCSVHSYKFDISTIPNSATITDVSFKTTIGAPSTGDNCNIKAIQFDPITASPSDLWDDILNGTAYLTSDNICNGAGTKTRDLGTSADSDLQDALTQDWFAIGMATDDVPNRTSADIWVQSSSPQLQVTYIPPNLFEEIENLTQENQQLQNQIASVNATVQDNTSQIDYIYTEWTKIKNAIVDWLTDRP
;
A
#
# COMPACT_ATOMS: atom_id res chain seq x y z
N MET A 1 55.30 28.56 -2.80
CA MET A 1 54.25 27.54 -2.58
C MET A 1 53.04 28.18 -1.92
N ILE A 2 52.37 29.07 -2.65
CA ILE A 2 51.10 29.70 -2.25
C ILE A 2 50.13 29.21 -3.31
N GLY A 3 49.11 28.41 -2.96
CA GLY A 3 48.13 28.02 -3.97
C GLY A 3 47.19 26.86 -3.66
N LYS A 4 47.44 26.03 -2.65
CA LYS A 4 46.55 24.88 -2.36
C LYS A 4 45.55 25.12 -1.22
N THR A 5 45.80 26.05 -0.32
CA THR A 5 44.96 26.23 0.89
C THR A 5 43.70 27.07 0.65
N THR A 6 43.66 27.92 -0.37
CA THR A 6 42.54 28.86 -0.60
C THR A 6 41.35 28.23 -1.33
N VAL A 7 41.54 27.14 -2.06
CA VAL A 7 40.47 26.50 -2.85
C VAL A 7 39.53 25.67 -1.96
N LEU A 8 40.01 25.13 -0.83
CA LEU A 8 39.20 24.26 0.03
C LEU A 8 38.19 25.04 0.91
N ALA A 9 38.51 26.27 1.31
CA ALA A 9 37.63 27.10 2.13
C ALA A 9 36.43 27.67 1.33
N MET A 10 36.58 27.85 0.01
CA MET A 10 35.51 28.36 -0.85
C MET A 10 34.43 27.33 -1.18
N ILE A 11 34.75 26.02 -1.15
CA ILE A 11 33.77 24.95 -1.42
C ILE A 11 32.87 24.69 -0.19
N PHE A 12 33.39 24.87 1.02
CA PHE A 12 32.61 24.68 2.26
C PHE A 12 31.57 25.78 2.49
N LEU A 13 31.77 26.99 1.96
CA LEU A 13 30.86 28.12 2.20
C LEU A 13 29.64 28.14 1.26
N THR A 14 29.75 27.59 0.05
CA THR A 14 28.65 27.58 -0.93
C THR A 14 27.62 26.48 -0.69
N VAL A 15 27.98 25.39 -0.01
CA VAL A 15 27.02 24.29 0.27
C VAL A 15 26.14 24.60 1.48
N SER A 16 26.63 25.36 2.47
CA SER A 16 25.87 25.68 3.69
C SER A 16 24.86 26.83 3.51
N MET A 17 24.92 27.60 2.42
CA MET A 17 24.14 28.85 2.29
C MET A 17 22.87 28.72 1.44
N THR A 18 22.61 27.57 0.81
CA THR A 18 21.42 27.38 -0.05
C THR A 18 20.24 26.71 0.67
N ILE A 19 20.41 26.18 1.88
CA ILE A 19 19.34 25.46 2.60
C ILE A 19 18.57 26.38 3.59
N ALA A 20 19.13 27.53 3.97
CA ALA A 20 18.58 28.35 5.07
C ALA A 20 17.45 29.34 4.70
N THR A 21 16.96 29.40 3.45
CA THR A 21 15.97 30.42 3.06
C THR A 21 14.66 29.93 2.45
N ASN A 22 14.39 28.62 2.42
CA ASN A 22 13.08 28.11 1.95
C ASN A 22 12.17 27.52 3.04
N THR A 23 12.48 27.76 4.33
CA THR A 23 11.62 27.36 5.46
C THR A 23 10.41 28.29 5.68
N ALA A 24 10.18 29.27 4.81
CA ALA A 24 9.03 30.16 4.89
C ALA A 24 8.08 29.94 3.70
N MET A 25 6.95 29.29 3.98
CA MET A 25 5.79 29.08 3.10
C MET A 25 5.91 28.01 2.00
N VAL A 26 5.99 26.74 2.39
CA VAL A 26 5.19 25.71 1.70
C VAL A 26 4.10 25.31 2.68
N TYR A 27 2.91 25.83 2.45
CA TYR A 27 1.70 25.41 3.16
C TYR A 27 1.64 23.87 3.11
N ALA A 28 1.32 23.25 4.23
CA ALA A 28 1.20 21.81 4.45
C ALA A 28 0.15 21.17 3.51
N GLY A 29 0.45 21.15 2.23
CA GLY A 29 -0.34 20.51 1.21
C GLY A 29 -0.02 19.03 1.25
N VAL A 30 -0.97 18.26 1.74
CA VAL A 30 -1.10 16.84 1.44
C VAL A 30 -0.84 16.65 -0.05
N ILE A 31 0.21 15.92 -0.41
CA ILE A 31 0.46 15.56 -1.81
C ILE A 31 -0.20 14.20 -2.02
N CYS A 32 -1.33 14.21 -2.72
CA CYS A 32 -1.97 12.99 -3.19
C CYS A 32 -1.39 12.59 -4.55
N PRO A 33 -1.33 11.28 -4.87
CA PRO A 33 -1.11 10.80 -6.23
C PRO A 33 -2.05 11.47 -7.24
N ASP A 34 -1.62 11.55 -8.51
CA ASP A 34 -2.33 12.31 -9.56
C ASP A 34 -3.77 11.84 -9.84
N ASP A 35 -4.08 10.59 -9.51
CA ASP A 35 -5.40 9.96 -9.64
C ASP A 35 -6.23 9.99 -8.35
N HIS A 36 -5.72 10.63 -7.29
CA HIS A 36 -6.35 10.72 -5.97
C HIS A 36 -6.80 12.15 -5.67
N THR A 37 -7.84 12.29 -4.85
CA THR A 37 -8.40 13.62 -4.49
C THR A 37 -7.91 14.04 -3.11
N ALA A 38 -7.31 15.23 -2.99
CA ALA A 38 -6.99 15.83 -1.70
C ALA A 38 -8.26 16.36 -1.03
N ASN A 39 -8.52 15.96 0.22
CA ASN A 39 -9.75 16.30 0.93
C ASN A 39 -9.70 17.66 1.68
N GLY A 40 -8.51 18.26 1.78
CA GLY A 40 -8.30 19.55 2.46
C GLY A 40 -8.17 19.46 3.99
N ASP A 41 -8.19 18.25 4.55
CA ASP A 41 -8.14 17.97 6.00
C ASP A 41 -6.88 17.18 6.43
N GLY A 42 -5.93 16.97 5.54
CA GLY A 42 -4.78 16.08 5.81
C GLY A 42 -4.85 14.74 5.07
N THR A 43 -5.99 14.40 4.46
CA THR A 43 -6.21 13.09 3.83
C THR A 43 -6.32 13.17 2.30
N CYS A 44 -6.11 12.01 1.68
CA CYS A 44 -6.34 11.72 0.28
C CYS A 44 -7.46 10.70 0.15
N THR A 45 -8.24 10.83 -0.93
CA THR A 45 -9.23 9.85 -1.34
C THR A 45 -8.75 9.13 -2.59
N PHE A 46 -8.53 7.82 -2.47
CA PHE A 46 -8.53 6.90 -3.59
C PHE A 46 -9.98 6.71 -4.03
N GLY A 47 -10.27 7.15 -5.26
CA GLY A 47 -11.65 7.24 -5.78
C GLY A 47 -12.30 5.88 -5.99
N TYR A 48 -13.58 5.90 -6.41
CA TYR A 48 -14.36 4.70 -6.68
C TYR A 48 -13.81 3.88 -7.87
N VAL A 49 -12.80 3.07 -7.63
CA VAL A 49 -12.21 2.15 -8.62
C VAL A 49 -13.07 0.91 -8.77
N ASN A 50 -13.22 0.43 -10.00
CA ASN A 50 -14.02 -0.75 -10.27
C ASN A 50 -13.27 -2.02 -9.84
N GLY A 51 -13.94 -2.90 -9.11
CA GLY A 51 -13.40 -4.21 -8.77
C GLY A 51 -13.50 -5.20 -9.93
N VAL A 52 -12.54 -6.12 -10.00
CA VAL A 52 -12.64 -7.34 -10.79
C VAL A 52 -13.54 -8.31 -10.03
N HIS A 53 -14.52 -8.87 -10.71
CA HIS A 53 -15.52 -9.77 -10.16
C HIS A 53 -15.14 -11.22 -10.37
N GLU A 54 -15.26 -12.02 -9.32
CA GLU A 54 -15.16 -13.48 -9.39
C GLU A 54 -16.34 -14.10 -8.63
N GLY A 55 -16.90 -15.19 -9.17
CA GLY A 55 -18.06 -15.87 -8.61
C GLY A 55 -17.82 -17.36 -8.49
N VAL A 56 -18.24 -17.94 -7.37
CA VAL A 56 -18.20 -19.38 -7.15
C VAL A 56 -19.63 -19.89 -6.96
N ALA A 57 -19.96 -20.96 -7.69
CA ALA A 57 -21.24 -21.62 -7.58
C ALA A 57 -21.08 -23.07 -7.10
N SER A 58 -22.08 -23.56 -6.38
CA SER A 58 -22.25 -24.99 -6.15
C SER A 58 -22.83 -25.67 -7.38
N ASP A 59 -22.56 -26.95 -7.60
CA ASP A 59 -23.32 -27.75 -8.58
C ASP A 59 -24.82 -27.76 -8.28
N SER A 60 -25.60 -28.01 -9.33
CA SER A 60 -27.02 -28.27 -9.23
C SER A 60 -27.33 -29.41 -8.26
N GLY A 61 -28.28 -29.21 -7.34
CA GLY A 61 -28.67 -30.25 -6.40
C GLY A 61 -30.07 -30.07 -5.82
N THR A 62 -30.55 -31.14 -5.17
CA THR A 62 -31.81 -31.19 -4.41
C THR A 62 -31.50 -31.31 -2.92
N GLY A 63 -32.30 -30.68 -2.05
CA GLY A 63 -32.15 -30.77 -0.59
C GLY A 63 -32.20 -29.41 0.08
N SER A 64 -31.89 -29.36 1.38
CA SER A 64 -31.87 -28.12 2.17
C SER A 64 -30.50 -27.45 2.25
N THR A 65 -29.46 -28.03 1.62
CA THR A 65 -28.08 -27.53 1.65
C THR A 65 -27.50 -27.44 0.24
N CYS A 66 -26.55 -26.54 0.04
CA CYS A 66 -25.78 -26.48 -1.20
C CYS A 66 -24.94 -27.76 -1.38
N THR A 67 -24.70 -28.15 -2.62
CA THR A 67 -23.81 -29.29 -2.94
C THR A 67 -22.36 -28.92 -2.59
N THR A 68 -21.47 -29.91 -2.53
CA THR A 68 -20.06 -29.69 -2.14
C THR A 68 -19.13 -29.40 -3.31
N THR A 69 -19.49 -29.78 -4.54
CA THR A 69 -18.71 -29.42 -5.72
C THR A 69 -18.79 -27.91 -5.94
N ARG A 70 -17.63 -27.27 -6.15
CA ARG A 70 -17.50 -25.85 -6.41
C ARG A 70 -16.95 -25.63 -7.80
N THR A 71 -17.59 -24.77 -8.56
CA THR A 71 -17.12 -24.34 -9.88
C THR A 71 -17.03 -22.83 -9.93
N ASP A 72 -15.95 -22.34 -10.52
CA ASP A 72 -15.85 -20.93 -10.84
C ASP A 72 -16.80 -20.60 -11.98
N TYR A 73 -17.45 -19.46 -11.88
CA TYR A 73 -18.22 -18.91 -12.98
C TYR A 73 -17.81 -17.45 -13.19
N ASN A 74 -16.85 -17.27 -14.10
CA ASN A 74 -16.44 -15.98 -14.64
C ASN A 74 -17.39 -15.55 -15.77
N ALA A 75 -18.69 -15.55 -15.52
CA ALA A 75 -19.57 -14.88 -16.45
C ALA A 75 -20.41 -13.85 -15.72
N ASN A 76 -20.41 -12.66 -16.34
CA ASN A 76 -21.29 -11.50 -16.30
C ASN A 76 -22.64 -11.54 -15.56
N SER A 77 -23.11 -12.68 -15.05
CA SER A 77 -24.15 -12.70 -14.03
C SER A 77 -23.54 -12.32 -12.68
N ASN A 78 -23.67 -11.04 -12.40
CA ASN A 78 -23.66 -10.42 -11.08
C ASN A 78 -24.76 -10.98 -10.12
N LEU A 79 -25.21 -12.21 -10.35
CA LEU A 79 -26.37 -12.86 -9.73
C LEU A 79 -25.91 -13.80 -8.62
N PHE A 80 -26.16 -13.36 -7.38
CA PHE A 80 -26.06 -14.16 -6.17
C PHE A 80 -27.37 -14.92 -6.07
N ASN A 81 -27.34 -16.23 -5.86
CA ASN A 81 -28.55 -17.02 -5.70
C ASN A 81 -28.47 -17.94 -4.49
N ARG A 82 -29.57 -17.99 -3.72
CA ARG A 82 -29.89 -19.06 -2.79
C ARG A 82 -31.07 -19.83 -3.39
N ALA A 83 -30.71 -20.85 -4.15
CA ALA A 83 -31.62 -21.69 -4.92
C ALA A 83 -32.71 -22.35 -4.06
N THR A 84 -33.91 -22.52 -4.64
CA THR A 84 -34.94 -23.40 -4.10
C THR A 84 -34.48 -24.86 -4.03
N THR A 85 -35.29 -25.69 -3.36
CA THR A 85 -35.24 -27.16 -3.49
C THR A 85 -35.63 -27.68 -4.89
N ASN A 86 -35.85 -26.79 -5.88
CA ASN A 86 -36.32 -27.10 -7.23
C ASN A 86 -35.16 -27.19 -8.24
N THR A 87 -35.27 -28.10 -9.20
CA THR A 87 -34.23 -28.46 -10.17
C THR A 87 -33.90 -27.43 -11.25
N ASN A 88 -34.68 -26.35 -11.39
CA ASN A 88 -34.56 -25.40 -12.51
C ASN A 88 -33.59 -24.24 -12.26
N TYR A 89 -33.27 -23.92 -11.00
CA TYR A 89 -32.30 -22.86 -10.63
C TYR A 89 -31.46 -23.30 -9.42
N PRO A 90 -30.63 -24.35 -9.57
CA PRO A 90 -30.25 -25.17 -8.44
C PRO A 90 -28.92 -24.77 -7.77
N ASP A 91 -28.30 -23.65 -8.13
CA ASP A 91 -26.94 -23.35 -7.67
C ASP A 91 -26.97 -22.29 -6.56
N CYS A 92 -26.27 -22.57 -5.46
CA CYS A 92 -25.93 -21.55 -4.48
C CYS A 92 -24.69 -20.81 -4.98
N SER A 93 -24.68 -19.48 -4.93
CA SER A 93 -23.51 -18.70 -5.35
C SER A 93 -23.07 -17.67 -4.33
N VAL A 94 -21.76 -17.49 -4.29
CA VAL A 94 -21.06 -16.44 -3.54
C VAL A 94 -20.15 -15.69 -4.50
N HIS A 95 -19.83 -14.45 -4.19
CA HIS A 95 -18.99 -13.65 -5.07
C HIS A 95 -17.95 -12.86 -4.30
N SER A 96 -16.87 -12.53 -4.98
CA SER A 96 -15.80 -11.70 -4.49
C SER A 96 -15.50 -10.56 -5.46
N TYR A 97 -14.96 -9.48 -4.92
CA TYR A 97 -14.52 -8.33 -5.68
C TYR A 97 -13.10 -7.98 -5.29
N LYS A 98 -12.18 -7.97 -6.26
CA LYS A 98 -10.77 -7.60 -6.08
C LYS A 98 -10.53 -6.20 -6.64
N PHE A 99 -9.88 -5.36 -5.87
CA PHE A 99 -9.53 -3.98 -6.22
C PHE A 99 -8.01 -3.85 -6.28
N ASP A 100 -7.51 -3.24 -7.35
CA ASP A 100 -6.12 -2.80 -7.44
C ASP A 100 -5.97 -1.54 -6.57
N ILE A 101 -5.02 -1.57 -5.64
CA ILE A 101 -4.73 -0.44 -4.73
C ILE A 101 -3.27 0.02 -4.85
N SER A 102 -2.56 -0.39 -5.90
CA SER A 102 -1.13 -0.12 -6.12
C SER A 102 -0.74 1.37 -6.15
N THR A 103 -1.71 2.26 -6.37
CA THR A 103 -1.49 3.71 -6.39
C THR A 103 -1.57 4.35 -4.99
N ILE A 104 -2.07 3.63 -3.98
CA ILE A 104 -2.00 4.04 -2.58
C ILE A 104 -0.57 3.80 -2.07
N PRO A 105 0.14 4.81 -1.54
CA PRO A 105 1.50 4.61 -1.04
C PRO A 105 1.57 3.56 0.07
N ASN A 106 2.57 2.67 0.04
CA ASN A 106 2.74 1.61 1.04
C ASN A 106 2.93 2.10 2.49
N SER A 107 3.36 3.34 2.67
CA SER A 107 3.50 4.00 3.97
C SER A 107 2.31 4.92 4.32
N ALA A 108 1.23 4.88 3.54
CA ALA A 108 -0.02 5.56 3.88
C ALA A 108 -0.63 4.97 5.16
N THR A 109 -1.39 5.80 5.89
CA THR A 109 -2.25 5.36 6.99
C THR A 109 -3.69 5.34 6.53
N ILE A 110 -4.31 4.15 6.47
CA ILE A 110 -5.70 3.99 6.08
C ILE A 110 -6.61 4.49 7.20
N THR A 111 -7.63 5.27 6.85
CA THR A 111 -8.55 5.87 7.82
C THR A 111 -10.02 5.54 7.59
N ASP A 112 -10.39 5.15 6.37
CA ASP A 112 -11.76 4.71 6.04
C ASP A 112 -11.76 3.89 4.75
N VAL A 113 -12.54 2.81 4.74
CA VAL A 113 -12.79 1.98 3.56
C VAL A 113 -14.29 1.86 3.33
N SER A 114 -14.73 2.33 2.16
CA SER A 114 -16.13 2.34 1.76
C SER A 114 -16.35 1.52 0.49
N PHE A 115 -17.34 0.63 0.51
CA PHE A 115 -17.79 -0.15 -0.64
C PHE A 115 -19.06 0.43 -1.24
N LYS A 116 -19.09 0.56 -2.56
CA LYS A 116 -20.27 0.98 -3.31
C LYS A 116 -20.62 -0.04 -4.38
N THR A 117 -21.90 -0.34 -4.52
CA THR A 117 -22.40 -1.20 -5.60
C THR A 117 -23.80 -0.80 -6.01
N THR A 118 -24.24 -1.26 -7.18
CA THR A 118 -25.60 -1.03 -7.69
C THR A 118 -26.38 -2.33 -7.72
N ILE A 119 -27.47 -2.37 -6.96
CA ILE A 119 -28.40 -3.50 -6.98
C ILE A 119 -29.45 -3.28 -8.07
N GLY A 120 -29.54 -4.22 -9.02
CA GLY A 120 -30.42 -4.13 -10.19
C GLY A 120 -31.91 -4.30 -9.84
N ALA A 121 -32.33 -5.53 -9.56
CA ALA A 121 -33.69 -5.82 -9.09
C ALA A 121 -33.69 -7.16 -8.35
N PRO A 122 -33.68 -7.23 -7.01
CA PRO A 122 -33.77 -8.52 -6.32
C PRO A 122 -35.19 -9.09 -6.47
N SER A 123 -35.34 -10.40 -6.68
CA SER A 123 -36.69 -11.03 -6.72
C SER A 123 -37.38 -11.01 -5.36
N THR A 124 -36.60 -11.21 -4.32
CA THR A 124 -36.99 -11.31 -2.91
C THR A 124 -35.82 -10.71 -2.14
N GLY A 125 -35.88 -9.41 -1.83
CA GLY A 125 -34.77 -8.73 -1.14
C GLY A 125 -34.33 -9.50 0.09
N ASP A 126 -33.04 -9.79 0.20
CA ASP A 126 -32.41 -10.39 1.38
C ASP A 126 -31.31 -9.47 1.89
N ASN A 127 -30.88 -9.70 3.12
CA ASN A 127 -29.68 -9.09 3.65
C ASN A 127 -28.44 -9.85 3.15
N CYS A 128 -27.30 -9.17 3.19
CA CYS A 128 -26.03 -9.74 2.77
C CYS A 128 -24.95 -9.51 3.81
N ASN A 129 -23.97 -10.40 3.78
CA ASN A 129 -22.73 -10.27 4.51
C ASN A 129 -21.64 -9.78 3.55
N ILE A 130 -20.79 -8.89 4.04
CA ILE A 130 -19.55 -8.51 3.37
C ILE A 130 -18.41 -8.92 4.28
N LYS A 131 -17.45 -9.67 3.75
CA LYS A 131 -16.40 -10.32 4.52
C LYS A 131 -15.02 -10.08 3.90
N ALA A 132 -13.99 -10.21 4.72
CA ALA A 132 -12.60 -10.24 4.30
C ALA A 132 -12.32 -11.43 3.37
N ILE A 133 -11.32 -11.28 2.50
CA ILE A 133 -10.82 -12.32 1.61
C ILE A 133 -9.31 -12.42 1.80
N GLN A 134 -8.83 -13.61 2.13
CA GLN A 134 -7.43 -13.93 2.35
C GLN A 134 -6.76 -14.50 1.09
N PHE A 135 -7.51 -15.20 0.24
CA PHE A 135 -6.98 -15.75 -1.00
C PHE A 135 -7.27 -14.84 -2.19
N ASP A 136 -6.28 -14.61 -3.05
CA ASP A 136 -6.46 -13.81 -4.27
C ASP A 136 -7.59 -14.42 -5.13
N PRO A 137 -8.74 -13.73 -5.31
CA PRO A 137 -9.90 -14.28 -6.02
C PRO A 137 -9.61 -14.79 -7.44
N ILE A 138 -8.58 -14.24 -8.10
CA ILE A 138 -8.24 -14.59 -9.49
C ILE A 138 -7.49 -15.92 -9.57
N THR A 139 -6.78 -16.32 -8.51
CA THR A 139 -5.87 -17.48 -8.53
C THR A 139 -6.23 -18.56 -7.52
N ALA A 140 -7.08 -18.25 -6.54
CA ALA A 140 -7.60 -19.21 -5.58
C ALA A 140 -8.36 -20.34 -6.26
N SER A 141 -8.41 -21.51 -5.61
CA SER A 141 -9.32 -22.55 -6.07
C SER A 141 -10.78 -22.16 -5.73
N PRO A 142 -11.77 -22.63 -6.50
CA PRO A 142 -13.18 -22.37 -6.19
C PRO A 142 -13.57 -22.80 -4.77
N SER A 143 -12.95 -23.86 -4.24
CA SER A 143 -13.25 -24.35 -2.89
C SER A 143 -12.70 -23.42 -1.81
N ASP A 144 -11.45 -22.97 -1.97
CA ASP A 144 -10.84 -22.03 -1.02
C ASP A 144 -11.59 -20.70 -1.03
N LEU A 145 -11.94 -20.18 -2.21
CA LEU A 145 -12.66 -18.92 -2.35
C LEU A 145 -14.08 -19.00 -1.78
N TRP A 146 -14.78 -20.12 -1.98
CA TRP A 146 -16.09 -20.35 -1.36
C TRP A 146 -16.02 -20.30 0.17
N ASP A 147 -15.06 -21.02 0.74
CA ASP A 147 -14.90 -21.10 2.19
C ASP A 147 -14.45 -19.76 2.77
N ASP A 148 -13.61 -19.01 2.07
CA ASP A 148 -13.16 -17.66 2.46
C ASP A 148 -14.34 -16.67 2.48
N ILE A 149 -15.17 -16.64 1.44
CA ILE A 149 -16.34 -15.75 1.39
C ILE A 149 -17.37 -16.08 2.49
N LEU A 150 -17.56 -17.35 2.85
CA LEU A 150 -18.54 -17.73 3.88
C LEU A 150 -17.99 -17.66 5.31
N ASN A 151 -16.72 -18.00 5.52
CA ASN A 151 -16.13 -18.15 6.86
C ASN A 151 -15.16 -17.03 7.23
N GLY A 152 -14.84 -16.12 6.30
CA GLY A 152 -13.99 -14.96 6.54
C GLY A 152 -14.52 -14.06 7.67
N THR A 153 -13.65 -13.16 8.14
CA THR A 153 -14.04 -12.13 9.10
C THR A 153 -15.07 -11.20 8.47
N ALA A 154 -16.21 -10.99 9.15
CA ALA A 154 -17.24 -10.11 8.62
C ALA A 154 -16.87 -8.64 8.82
N TYR A 155 -16.90 -7.86 7.74
CA TYR A 155 -16.94 -6.40 7.79
C TYR A 155 -18.36 -5.91 8.08
N LEU A 156 -19.34 -6.50 7.38
CA LEU A 156 -20.77 -6.23 7.57
C LEU A 156 -21.53 -7.54 7.70
N THR A 157 -22.44 -7.61 8.67
CA THR A 157 -23.27 -8.80 8.94
C THR A 157 -24.74 -8.45 8.79
N SER A 158 -25.48 -9.24 8.02
CA SER A 158 -26.91 -9.04 7.75
C SER A 158 -27.26 -7.59 7.35
N ASP A 159 -26.44 -7.00 6.48
CA ASP A 159 -26.65 -5.62 6.00
C ASP A 159 -27.68 -5.60 4.86
N ASN A 160 -28.50 -4.55 4.82
CA ASN A 160 -29.54 -4.38 3.82
C ASN A 160 -29.00 -3.88 2.45
N ILE A 161 -27.69 -3.92 2.20
CA ILE A 161 -27.07 -3.56 0.92
C ILE A 161 -27.67 -4.36 -0.23
N CYS A 162 -28.11 -5.60 -0.01
CA CYS A 162 -28.79 -6.42 -1.01
C CYS A 162 -30.30 -6.17 -1.17
N ASN A 163 -30.91 -5.39 -0.27
CA ASN A 163 -32.36 -5.23 -0.22
C ASN A 163 -32.86 -4.02 -1.03
N GLY A 164 -33.60 -4.28 -2.11
CA GLY A 164 -34.13 -3.23 -2.97
C GLY A 164 -33.10 -2.69 -3.96
N ALA A 165 -33.61 -2.25 -5.11
CA ALA A 165 -32.81 -1.72 -6.21
C ALA A 165 -32.17 -0.36 -5.89
N GLY A 166 -31.04 -0.06 -6.54
CA GLY A 166 -30.36 1.24 -6.49
C GLY A 166 -28.87 1.14 -6.14
N THR A 167 -28.19 2.27 -6.31
CA THR A 167 -26.78 2.41 -5.89
C THR A 167 -26.71 2.64 -4.38
N LYS A 168 -25.84 1.89 -3.73
CA LYS A 168 -25.67 1.92 -2.27
C LYS A 168 -24.19 1.96 -1.93
N THR A 169 -23.87 2.72 -0.89
CA THR A 169 -22.54 2.81 -0.29
C THR A 169 -22.61 2.35 1.16
N ARG A 170 -21.60 1.60 1.60
CA ARG A 170 -21.41 1.18 2.99
C ARG A 170 -19.98 1.41 3.41
N ASP A 171 -19.81 2.00 4.58
CA ASP A 171 -18.57 1.94 5.35
C ASP A 171 -18.37 0.49 5.81
N LEU A 172 -17.18 -0.08 5.56
CA LEU A 172 -16.83 -1.46 5.93
C LEU A 172 -16.27 -1.56 7.36
N GLY A 173 -15.97 -0.42 7.98
CA GLY A 173 -15.54 -0.28 9.36
C GLY A 173 -14.06 -0.57 9.60
N THR A 174 -13.64 -0.35 10.84
CA THR A 174 -12.22 -0.38 11.27
C THR A 174 -11.47 -1.69 11.01
N SER A 175 -12.18 -2.82 10.90
CA SER A 175 -11.56 -4.09 10.52
C SER A 175 -11.11 -4.08 9.06
N ALA A 176 -11.92 -3.54 8.15
CA ALA A 176 -11.53 -3.39 6.75
C ALA A 176 -10.41 -2.35 6.59
N ASP A 177 -10.41 -1.29 7.40
CA ASP A 177 -9.31 -0.32 7.42
C ASP A 177 -7.97 -0.99 7.78
N SER A 178 -7.99 -1.86 8.79
CA SER A 178 -6.82 -2.61 9.24
C SER A 178 -6.36 -3.63 8.20
N ASP A 179 -7.31 -4.39 7.63
CA ASP A 179 -7.00 -5.40 6.61
C ASP A 179 -6.46 -4.74 5.32
N LEU A 180 -6.97 -3.57 4.93
CA LEU A 180 -6.43 -2.81 3.80
C LEU A 180 -5.05 -2.22 4.10
N GLN A 181 -4.83 -1.74 5.34
CA GLN A 181 -3.51 -1.26 5.78
C GLN A 181 -2.44 -2.34 5.63
N ASP A 182 -2.75 -3.58 6.00
CA ASP A 182 -1.84 -4.73 5.85
C ASP A 182 -1.70 -5.18 4.38
N ALA A 183 -2.72 -4.93 3.56
CA ALA A 183 -2.74 -5.27 2.15
C ALA A 183 -2.00 -4.29 1.24
N LEU A 184 -1.58 -3.11 1.72
CA LEU A 184 -0.88 -2.10 0.90
C LEU A 184 0.31 -2.69 0.14
N THR A 185 1.14 -3.50 0.80
CA THR A 185 2.31 -4.13 0.17
C THR A 185 1.99 -5.24 -0.84
N GLN A 186 0.73 -5.69 -0.89
CA GLN A 186 0.25 -6.70 -1.82
C GLN A 186 -0.33 -6.07 -3.10
N ASP A 187 -0.55 -4.76 -3.12
CA ASP A 187 -1.13 -4.00 -4.23
C ASP A 187 -2.58 -4.37 -4.58
N TRP A 188 -3.27 -5.18 -3.77
CA TRP A 188 -4.69 -5.49 -3.96
C TRP A 188 -5.43 -5.65 -2.63
N PHE A 189 -6.73 -5.34 -2.66
CA PHE A 189 -7.67 -5.61 -1.56
C PHE A 189 -8.90 -6.32 -2.12
N ALA A 190 -9.48 -7.26 -1.38
CA ALA A 190 -10.67 -7.96 -1.85
C ALA A 190 -11.71 -8.13 -0.75
N ILE A 191 -12.97 -8.19 -1.16
CA ILE A 191 -14.11 -8.47 -0.30
C ILE A 191 -14.94 -9.62 -0.86
N GLY A 192 -15.48 -10.42 0.04
CA GLY A 192 -16.46 -11.46 -0.25
C GLY A 192 -17.86 -10.95 0.05
N MET A 193 -18.83 -11.36 -0.74
CA MET A 193 -20.23 -10.99 -0.59
C MET A 193 -21.11 -12.22 -0.81
N ALA A 194 -22.08 -12.41 0.09
CA ALA A 194 -23.03 -13.51 0.06
C ALA A 194 -24.35 -13.04 0.68
N THR A 195 -25.49 -13.57 0.22
CA THR A 195 -26.75 -13.39 0.96
C THR A 195 -26.66 -14.04 2.33
N ASP A 196 -27.57 -13.71 3.23
CA ASP A 196 -27.66 -14.42 4.50
C ASP A 196 -27.90 -15.93 4.25
N ASP A 197 -27.36 -16.78 5.12
CA ASP A 197 -27.48 -18.24 5.12
C ASP A 197 -27.24 -18.98 3.78
N VAL A 198 -26.36 -18.48 2.90
CA VAL A 198 -26.04 -19.13 1.60
C VAL A 198 -25.69 -20.62 1.66
N PRO A 199 -25.10 -21.26 2.70
CA PRO A 199 -24.93 -22.72 2.65
C PRO A 199 -26.26 -23.50 2.74
N ASN A 200 -27.36 -22.84 3.11
CA ASN A 200 -28.69 -23.42 3.24
C ASN A 200 -29.58 -23.00 2.06
N ARG A 201 -30.38 -23.93 1.54
CA ARG A 201 -31.38 -23.64 0.51
C ARG A 201 -32.68 -23.20 1.16
N THR A 202 -33.42 -22.33 0.48
CA THR A 202 -34.73 -21.85 0.94
C THR A 202 -35.88 -22.46 0.16
N SER A 203 -37.11 -22.29 0.67
CA SER A 203 -38.33 -22.68 -0.06
C SER A 203 -38.70 -21.70 -1.18
N ALA A 204 -38.07 -20.52 -1.21
CA ALA A 204 -38.19 -19.52 -2.27
C ALA A 204 -36.82 -19.22 -2.86
N ASP A 205 -36.77 -18.92 -4.16
CA ASP A 205 -35.54 -18.50 -4.82
C ASP A 205 -35.22 -17.08 -4.33
N ILE A 206 -33.98 -16.87 -3.89
CA ILE A 206 -33.49 -15.54 -3.56
C ILE A 206 -32.37 -15.24 -4.50
N TRP A 207 -32.53 -14.19 -5.29
CA TRP A 207 -31.42 -13.70 -6.09
C TRP A 207 -31.24 -12.20 -6.02
N VAL A 208 -29.98 -11.80 -6.01
CA VAL A 208 -29.54 -10.41 -5.98
C VAL A 208 -28.66 -10.17 -7.19
N GLN A 209 -28.91 -9.10 -7.93
CA GLN A 209 -28.03 -8.67 -9.02
C GLN A 209 -27.20 -7.47 -8.56
N SER A 210 -25.87 -7.60 -8.40
CA SER A 210 -24.96 -6.54 -7.93
C SER A 210 -23.95 -6.14 -9.00
N SER A 211 -24.08 -4.95 -9.57
CA SER A 211 -23.21 -4.43 -10.63
C SER A 211 -22.42 -3.21 -10.19
N SER A 212 -21.31 -2.94 -10.89
CA SER A 212 -20.43 -1.81 -10.61
C SER A 212 -19.92 -1.80 -9.16
N PRO A 213 -19.26 -2.89 -8.71
CA PRO A 213 -18.57 -2.90 -7.42
C PRO A 213 -17.44 -1.87 -7.45
N GLN A 214 -17.44 -0.96 -6.48
CA GLN A 214 -16.45 0.11 -6.38
C GLN A 214 -15.92 0.23 -4.96
N LEU A 215 -14.60 0.42 -4.82
CA LEU A 215 -13.94 0.68 -3.55
C LEU A 215 -13.55 2.15 -3.50
N GLN A 216 -13.76 2.80 -2.36
CA GLN A 216 -13.23 4.11 -2.04
C GLN A 216 -12.41 3.97 -0.75
N VAL A 217 -11.22 4.57 -0.73
CA VAL A 217 -10.34 4.55 0.44
C VAL A 217 -9.94 5.96 0.79
N THR A 218 -10.13 6.33 2.05
CA THR A 218 -9.58 7.56 2.62
C THR A 218 -8.34 7.21 3.43
N TYR A 219 -7.26 7.95 3.22
CA TYR A 219 -6.00 7.68 3.89
C TYR A 219 -5.18 8.97 4.10
N ILE A 220 -4.28 8.93 5.08
CA ILE A 220 -3.26 9.97 5.29
C ILE A 220 -2.02 9.57 4.50
N PRO A 221 -1.56 10.35 3.50
CA PRO A 221 -0.35 10.02 2.77
C PRO A 221 0.89 10.15 3.66
N PRO A 222 2.03 9.58 3.24
CA PRO A 222 3.28 9.72 3.95
C PRO A 222 3.68 11.19 4.14
N ASN A 223 4.21 11.53 5.32
CA ASN A 223 4.70 12.88 5.59
C ASN A 223 6.06 13.12 4.91
N LEU A 224 6.02 13.54 3.65
CA LEU A 224 7.23 13.81 2.85
C LEU A 224 8.12 14.89 3.47
N PHE A 225 7.56 15.81 4.28
CA PHE A 225 8.37 16.83 4.96
C PHE A 225 9.26 16.23 6.05
N GLU A 226 8.73 15.30 6.83
CA GLU A 226 9.49 14.60 7.86
C GLU A 226 10.59 13.74 7.23
N GLU A 227 10.29 13.08 6.10
CA GLU A 227 11.30 12.33 5.35
C GLU A 227 12.42 13.24 4.83
N ILE A 228 12.08 14.40 4.24
CA ILE A 228 13.06 15.38 3.77
C ILE A 228 13.89 15.94 4.94
N GLU A 229 13.26 16.22 6.09
CA GLU A 229 13.95 16.70 7.27
C GLU A 229 14.97 15.66 7.78
N ASN A 230 14.56 14.40 7.88
CA ASN A 230 15.44 13.30 8.27
C ASN A 230 16.63 13.15 7.31
N LEU A 231 16.37 13.15 6.00
CA LEU A 231 17.42 13.09 4.97
C LEU A 231 18.35 14.31 5.02
N THR A 232 17.82 15.49 5.34
CA THR A 232 18.63 16.71 5.50
C THR A 232 19.55 16.60 6.71
N GLN A 233 19.05 16.07 7.84
CA GLN A 233 19.84 15.83 9.04
C GLN A 233 20.94 14.78 8.81
N GLU A 234 20.61 13.67 8.15
CA GLU A 234 21.59 12.63 7.79
C GLU A 234 22.70 13.19 6.90
N ASN A 235 22.34 13.95 5.87
CA ASN A 235 23.31 14.61 5.00
C ASN A 235 24.24 15.57 5.78
N GLN A 236 23.70 16.34 6.72
CA GLN A 236 24.51 17.23 7.57
C GLN A 236 25.50 16.44 8.45
N GLN A 237 25.07 15.30 9.00
CA GLN A 237 25.96 14.42 9.78
C GLN A 237 27.09 13.86 8.92
N LEU A 238 26.79 13.42 7.70
CA LEU A 238 27.79 12.93 6.74
C LEU A 238 28.80 14.04 6.37
N GLN A 239 28.34 15.28 6.15
CA GLN A 239 29.24 16.41 5.89
C GLN A 239 30.20 16.67 7.07
N ASN A 240 29.70 16.58 8.31
CA ASN A 240 30.53 16.73 9.51
C ASN A 240 31.59 15.60 9.61
N GLN A 241 31.20 14.36 9.30
CA GLN A 241 32.12 13.22 9.27
C GLN A 241 33.22 13.40 8.20
N ILE A 242 32.84 13.82 6.99
CA ILE A 242 33.79 14.11 5.90
C ILE A 242 34.77 15.22 6.31
N ALA A 243 34.28 16.29 6.92
CA ALA A 243 35.14 17.38 7.40
C ALA A 243 36.16 16.89 8.44
N SER A 244 35.74 16.03 9.38
CA SER A 244 36.63 15.43 10.37
C SER A 244 37.70 14.55 9.74
N VAL A 245 37.32 13.65 8.83
CA VAL A 245 38.26 12.78 8.10
C VAL A 245 39.26 13.61 7.29
N ASN A 246 38.78 14.63 6.59
CA ASN A 246 39.64 15.53 5.82
C ASN A 246 40.67 16.23 6.70
N ALA A 247 40.28 16.69 7.90
CA ALA A 247 41.21 17.27 8.85
C ALA A 247 42.29 16.26 9.29
N THR A 248 41.91 15.02 9.60
CA THR A 248 42.87 13.95 9.93
C THR A 248 43.81 13.63 8.77
N VAL A 249 43.31 13.59 7.54
CA VAL A 249 44.14 13.34 6.35
C VAL A 249 45.15 14.49 6.14
N GLN A 250 44.73 15.74 6.32
CA GLN A 250 45.63 16.90 6.23
C GLN A 250 46.72 16.89 7.29
N ASP A 251 46.37 16.51 8.53
CA ASP A 251 47.34 16.34 9.61
C ASP A 251 48.36 15.23 9.29
N ASN A 252 47.88 14.05 8.90
CA ASN A 252 48.73 12.93 8.50
C ASN A 252 49.66 13.30 7.32
N THR A 253 49.14 14.02 6.33
CA THR A 253 49.94 14.51 5.19
C THR A 253 51.05 15.44 5.67
N SER A 254 50.75 16.36 6.59
CA SER A 254 51.73 17.29 7.17
C SER A 254 52.80 16.55 7.98
N GLN A 255 52.42 15.52 8.75
CA GLN A 255 53.38 14.68 9.48
C GLN A 255 54.30 13.91 8.53
N ILE A 256 53.77 13.36 7.44
CA ILE A 256 54.56 12.67 6.40
C ILE A 256 55.56 13.64 5.76
N ASP A 257 55.12 14.84 5.36
CA ASP A 257 55.99 15.86 4.78
C ASP A 257 57.12 16.27 5.72
N TYR A 258 56.82 16.38 7.02
CA TYR A 258 57.82 16.63 8.07
C TYR A 258 58.86 15.51 8.13
N ILE A 259 58.42 14.25 8.17
CA ILE A 259 59.32 13.08 8.20
C ILE A 259 60.23 13.05 6.97
N TYR A 260 59.69 13.31 5.77
CA TYR A 260 60.50 13.38 4.54
C TYR A 260 61.54 14.50 4.60
N THR A 261 61.19 15.65 5.17
CA THR A 261 62.10 16.77 5.35
C THR A 261 63.26 16.41 6.28
N GLU A 262 62.97 15.81 7.44
CA GLU A 262 64.01 15.36 8.39
C GLU A 262 64.89 14.26 7.79
N TRP A 263 64.30 13.29 7.09
CA TRP A 263 65.05 12.25 6.41
C TRP A 263 66.02 12.81 5.35
N THR A 264 65.58 13.82 4.60
CA THR A 264 66.43 14.51 3.61
C THR A 264 67.61 15.22 4.29
N LYS A 265 67.40 15.86 5.43
CA LYS A 265 68.50 16.48 6.21
C LYS A 265 69.50 15.44 6.68
N ILE A 266 69.02 14.31 7.24
CA ILE A 266 69.87 13.22 7.69
C ILE A 266 70.69 12.65 6.54
N LYS A 267 70.04 12.39 5.39
CA LYS A 267 70.70 11.89 4.18
C LYS A 267 71.83 12.82 3.75
N ASN A 268 71.60 14.13 3.68
CA ASN A 268 72.62 15.10 3.29
C ASN A 268 73.78 15.13 4.29
N ALA A 269 73.51 15.14 5.59
CA ALA A 269 74.55 15.10 6.62
C ALA A 269 75.44 13.84 6.53
N ILE A 270 74.86 12.68 6.20
CA ILE A 270 75.63 11.44 5.97
C ILE A 270 76.51 11.58 4.72
N VAL A 271 75.98 12.15 3.63
CA VAL A 271 76.76 12.38 2.41
C VAL A 271 77.95 13.30 2.68
N ASP A 272 77.71 14.44 3.34
CA ASP A 272 78.75 15.42 3.69
C ASP A 272 79.84 14.76 4.55
N TRP A 273 79.44 13.98 5.57
CA TRP A 273 80.37 13.26 6.43
C TRP A 273 81.21 12.21 5.66
N LEU A 274 80.63 11.54 4.66
CA LEU A 274 81.36 10.58 3.83
C LEU A 274 82.36 11.27 2.90
N THR A 275 82.02 12.45 2.37
CA THR A 275 82.90 13.20 1.45
C THR A 275 84.09 13.86 2.15
N ASP A 276 83.97 14.19 3.43
CA ASP A 276 85.04 14.80 4.22
C ASP A 276 86.08 13.79 4.76
N ARG A 277 85.95 12.50 4.44
CA ARG A 277 86.89 11.49 4.89
C ARG A 277 88.19 11.51 4.05
N PRO A 278 89.37 11.61 4.70
CA PRO A 278 90.68 11.56 4.03
C PRO A 278 91.05 10.17 3.52
#